data_AF-A0A285V6E1-F1
#
_entry.id   AF-A0A285V6E1-F1
#
_cell.length_a   1.000
_cell.length_b   1.000
_cell.length_c   1.000
_cell.angle_alpha   90.00
_cell.angle_beta   90.00
_cell.angle_gamma   90.00
#
_symmetry.space_group_name_H-M   'P 1'
#
loop_
_entity.id
_entity.type
_entity.pdbx_description
1 polymer ?
#
loop_
_entity_poly.entity_id
_entity_poly.type
_entity_poly.pdbx_seq_one_letter_code
_entity_poly.pdbx_strand_id
1 'polypeptide(L)'
;MSVVTLIKNKPTFKSALSIAASLVMLLTLAACGTRPSSAVLQTVAVAGPAGRTVTVYVTTTRSPEPEGLGYSGGKARKTRYLEYKISIPQNHKPGRIEYPDIEPDPQNSFVVVGMREIERQPFLAGIAANRHKDVGVFVHGFNYSFQESLFRLAQMSADAQFDGVPILFSWPSSATVTGYIADKEAAAYSRDALTLLLSDLASKRFPNTTVFGHSMGGWLTVESLRQLKLSDQKDVLDRLTVILAAPDIDIDVFRKNIETIGTLRTPMTILVSSDDRALQISRLLSGDDRVGSLDVRDPAVAAAAREFKIAIVDISELPSSDGINHSRFVNLASNYGQLAANGQPSGLRRAGAFVFDAVGTTVSTPFALVSNAISGNR
;
A
#
# COMPACT_ATOMS: atom_id res chain seq x y z
N MET A 1 28.20 -65.21 -23.78
CA MET A 1 27.14 -64.97 -24.78
C MET A 1 25.84 -65.51 -24.21
N SER A 2 24.71 -64.82 -24.11
CA SER A 2 24.33 -63.40 -24.15
C SER A 2 22.88 -63.41 -23.65
N VAL A 3 22.55 -62.68 -22.59
CA VAL A 3 21.15 -62.49 -22.16
C VAL A 3 21.02 -61.08 -21.58
N VAL A 4 19.87 -60.47 -21.85
CA VAL A 4 19.30 -59.26 -21.22
C VAL A 4 19.46 -57.94 -21.99
N THR A 5 18.54 -57.78 -22.96
CA THR A 5 17.57 -56.69 -23.02
C THR A 5 18.07 -55.24 -22.86
N LEU A 6 18.38 -54.60 -23.99
CA LEU A 6 18.45 -53.14 -24.11
C LEU A 6 17.40 -52.66 -25.13
N ILE A 7 16.12 -52.88 -24.83
CA ILE A 7 15.04 -52.23 -25.59
C ILE A 7 14.83 -50.84 -24.99
N LYS A 8 15.36 -49.86 -25.72
CA LYS A 8 15.14 -48.43 -25.55
C LYS A 8 13.64 -48.16 -25.35
N ASN A 9 13.25 -47.74 -24.15
CA ASN A 9 11.97 -47.08 -23.90
C ASN A 9 11.95 -45.75 -24.66
N LYS A 10 11.50 -45.78 -25.92
CA LYS A 10 11.11 -44.56 -26.62
C LYS A 10 9.82 -44.07 -25.96
N PRO A 11 9.75 -42.80 -25.52
CA PRO A 11 8.52 -42.25 -24.98
C PRO A 11 7.41 -42.43 -26.02
N THR A 12 6.30 -43.04 -25.61
CA THR A 12 5.12 -43.18 -26.46
C THR A 12 4.63 -41.78 -26.85
N PHE A 13 4.06 -41.63 -28.05
CA PHE A 13 3.61 -40.33 -28.59
C PHE A 13 2.76 -39.52 -27.58
N LYS A 14 1.97 -40.21 -26.74
CA LYS A 14 1.18 -39.60 -25.66
C LYS A 14 2.02 -39.00 -24.53
N SER A 15 3.11 -39.67 -24.12
CA SER A 15 4.03 -39.15 -23.09
C SER A 15 4.84 -37.94 -23.57
N ALA A 16 5.24 -37.93 -24.84
CA ALA A 16 5.89 -36.76 -25.45
C ALA A 16 4.92 -35.56 -25.55
N LEU A 17 3.64 -35.81 -25.86
CA LEU A 17 2.62 -34.77 -25.93
C LEU A 17 2.27 -34.19 -24.54
N SER A 18 2.21 -35.02 -23.49
CA SER A 18 1.99 -34.56 -22.11
C SER A 18 3.18 -33.76 -21.55
N ILE A 19 4.41 -34.16 -21.87
CA ILE A 19 5.61 -33.39 -21.49
C ILE A 19 5.64 -32.06 -22.24
N ALA A 20 5.34 -32.06 -23.55
CA ALA A 20 5.27 -30.84 -24.34
C ALA A 20 4.15 -29.90 -23.85
N ALA A 21 2.98 -30.43 -23.51
CA ALA A 21 1.89 -29.63 -22.92
C ALA A 21 2.26 -29.04 -21.56
N SER A 22 2.97 -29.80 -20.72
CA SER A 22 3.46 -29.32 -19.42
C SER A 22 4.55 -28.25 -19.58
N LEU A 23 5.45 -28.42 -20.57
CA LEU A 23 6.49 -27.45 -20.88
C LEU A 23 5.91 -26.17 -21.47
N VAL A 24 4.91 -26.28 -22.36
CA VAL A 24 4.17 -25.14 -22.92
C VAL A 24 3.39 -24.43 -21.82
N MET A 25 2.79 -25.15 -20.87
CA MET A 25 2.10 -24.56 -19.72
C MET A 25 3.08 -23.84 -18.76
N LEU A 26 4.28 -24.41 -18.53
CA LEU A 26 5.37 -23.77 -17.79
C LEU A 26 5.94 -22.53 -18.52
N LEU A 27 6.00 -22.56 -19.85
CA LEU A 27 6.46 -21.44 -20.68
C LEU A 27 5.40 -20.33 -20.81
N THR A 28 4.10 -20.66 -20.81
CA THR A 28 3.03 -19.65 -20.78
C THR A 28 2.86 -19.03 -19.39
N LEU A 29 3.24 -19.73 -18.32
CA LEU A 29 3.36 -19.16 -16.96
C LEU A 29 4.58 -18.22 -16.81
N ALA A 30 5.57 -18.30 -17.70
CA ALA A 30 6.72 -17.38 -17.71
C ALA A 30 6.42 -16.05 -18.44
N ALA A 31 5.28 -15.93 -19.14
CA ALA A 31 4.80 -14.67 -19.71
C ALA A 31 4.09 -13.77 -18.69
N CYS A 32 4.24 -14.05 -17.38
CA CYS A 32 3.77 -13.19 -16.31
C CYS A 32 4.48 -11.83 -16.39
N GLY A 33 3.67 -10.75 -16.44
CA GLY A 33 4.12 -9.38 -16.70
C GLY A 33 5.43 -9.02 -16.01
N THR A 34 6.41 -8.64 -16.83
CA THR A 34 7.69 -8.14 -16.36
C THR A 34 7.48 -6.93 -15.46
N ARG A 35 7.94 -7.03 -14.21
CA ARG A 35 7.97 -5.88 -13.29
C ARG A 35 8.88 -4.80 -13.88
N PRO A 36 8.59 -3.51 -13.67
CA PRO A 36 9.43 -2.44 -14.19
C PRO A 36 10.84 -2.54 -13.61
N SER A 37 11.87 -2.47 -14.45
CA SER A 37 13.26 -2.28 -14.01
C SER A 37 13.49 -0.83 -13.57
N SER A 38 14.65 -0.50 -13.02
CA SER A 38 15.02 0.89 -12.71
C SER A 38 15.05 1.83 -13.93
N ALA A 39 15.09 1.29 -15.16
CA ALA A 39 15.11 2.09 -16.39
C ALA A 39 13.89 3.03 -16.52
N VAL A 40 12.74 2.68 -15.94
CA VAL A 40 11.53 3.54 -15.97
C VAL A 40 11.71 4.85 -15.21
N LEU A 41 12.78 4.98 -14.41
CA LEU A 41 13.11 6.19 -13.65
C LEU A 41 13.95 7.19 -14.46
N GLN A 42 14.36 6.82 -15.68
CA GLN A 42 15.09 7.72 -16.58
C GLN A 42 14.25 8.95 -16.85
N THR A 43 14.86 10.13 -16.64
CA THR A 43 14.17 11.40 -16.90
C THR A 43 14.08 11.64 -18.40
N VAL A 44 12.88 11.96 -18.89
CA VAL A 44 12.64 12.35 -20.28
C VAL A 44 12.16 13.79 -20.37
N ALA A 45 12.59 14.47 -21.43
CA ALA A 45 12.05 15.78 -21.78
C ALA A 45 10.68 15.58 -22.46
N VAL A 46 9.67 16.32 -22.01
CA VAL A 46 8.34 16.28 -22.64
C VAL A 46 8.22 17.42 -23.64
N ALA A 47 8.16 17.07 -24.93
CA ALA A 47 7.85 18.00 -26.01
C ALA A 47 6.35 17.89 -26.36
N GLY A 48 5.46 18.43 -25.51
CA GLY A 48 4.01 18.41 -25.77
C GLY A 48 3.13 18.34 -24.52
N PRO A 49 1.79 18.40 -24.65
CA PRO A 49 0.89 18.43 -23.51
C PRO A 49 0.76 17.04 -22.86
N ALA A 50 1.46 16.81 -21.76
CA ALA A 50 1.13 15.75 -20.81
C ALA A 50 -0.28 15.96 -20.23
N GLY A 51 -0.98 14.87 -19.86
CA GLY A 51 -2.33 14.97 -19.30
C GLY A 51 -2.33 15.61 -17.90
N ARG A 52 -1.47 15.10 -17.01
CA ARG A 52 -1.26 15.65 -15.67
C ARG A 52 0.18 15.39 -15.23
N THR A 53 0.75 16.30 -14.45
CA THR A 53 2.01 16.05 -13.74
C THR A 53 1.74 15.92 -12.24
N VAL A 54 2.22 14.85 -11.63
CA VAL A 54 2.17 14.63 -10.17
C VAL A 54 3.58 14.79 -9.61
N THR A 55 3.73 15.68 -8.64
CA THR A 55 4.97 15.80 -7.86
C THR A 55 4.87 14.92 -6.63
N VAL A 56 5.73 13.91 -6.53
CA VAL A 56 5.83 12.99 -5.39
C VAL A 56 7.09 13.30 -4.60
N TYR A 57 6.91 13.61 -3.32
CA TYR A 57 8.01 13.69 -2.36
C TYR A 57 8.32 12.29 -1.84
N VAL A 58 9.59 11.90 -1.74
CA VAL A 58 9.97 10.56 -1.29
C VAL A 58 10.91 10.67 -0.11
N THR A 59 10.61 9.95 0.96
CA THR A 59 11.55 9.65 2.04
C THR A 59 11.92 8.17 1.93
N THR A 60 13.20 7.84 1.86
CA THR A 60 13.62 6.45 1.69
C THR A 60 14.78 6.04 2.59
N THR A 61 14.69 4.81 3.09
CA THR A 61 15.75 4.09 3.83
C THR A 61 16.39 3.00 2.98
N ARG A 62 16.11 2.99 1.66
CA ARG A 62 16.72 2.07 0.70
C ARG A 62 18.13 2.51 0.32
N SER A 63 19.00 1.54 0.09
CA SER A 63 20.32 1.74 -0.51
C SER A 63 20.16 2.14 -1.98
N PRO A 64 20.86 3.19 -2.45
CA PRO A 64 20.88 3.52 -3.87
C PRO A 64 21.47 2.35 -4.66
N GLU A 65 20.96 2.13 -5.87
CA GLU A 65 21.56 1.17 -6.80
C GLU A 65 22.92 1.69 -7.26
N PRO A 66 24.02 0.90 -7.15
CA PRO A 66 25.35 1.39 -7.52
C PRO A 66 25.51 1.75 -9.01
N GLU A 67 24.83 1.01 -9.88
CA GLU A 67 24.95 1.10 -11.34
C GLU A 67 23.61 1.41 -12.04
N GLY A 68 22.56 1.67 -11.25
CA GLY A 68 21.19 1.85 -11.73
C GLY A 68 20.58 3.18 -11.30
N LEU A 69 19.41 3.48 -11.86
CA LEU A 69 18.60 4.59 -11.40
C LEU A 69 17.74 4.12 -10.22
N GLY A 70 17.77 4.85 -9.10
CA GLY A 70 16.89 4.57 -7.98
C GLY A 70 17.51 3.72 -6.88
N TYR A 71 16.71 2.80 -6.34
CA TYR A 71 16.90 2.29 -4.98
C TYR A 71 16.55 0.81 -4.84
N SER A 72 17.48 0.05 -4.26
CA SER A 72 17.41 -1.40 -4.08
C SER A 72 16.62 -1.83 -2.83
N GLY A 73 16.59 -3.13 -2.56
CA GLY A 73 16.13 -3.71 -1.29
C GLY A 73 17.18 -3.65 -0.16
N GLY A 74 18.32 -2.97 -0.36
CA GLY A 74 19.35 -2.82 0.68
C GLY A 74 18.97 -1.76 1.72
N LYS A 75 19.45 -1.91 2.96
CA LYS A 75 19.24 -0.94 4.06
C LYS A 75 20.30 0.17 4.01
N ALA A 76 19.90 1.40 3.71
CA ALA A 76 20.80 2.55 3.74
C ALA A 76 21.02 3.05 5.16
N ARG A 77 22.27 3.41 5.50
CA ARG A 77 22.60 4.01 6.80
C ARG A 77 22.06 5.42 7.01
N LYS A 78 21.74 6.13 5.93
CA LYS A 78 21.18 7.49 5.96
C LYS A 78 19.83 7.47 5.25
N THR A 79 18.85 8.13 5.86
CA THR A 79 17.58 8.44 5.18
C THR A 79 17.83 9.48 4.10
N ARG A 80 17.26 9.26 2.92
CA ARG A 80 17.36 10.18 1.77
C ARG A 80 16.01 10.77 1.44
N TYR A 81 16.02 11.98 0.89
CA TYR A 81 14.82 12.71 0.53
C TYR A 81 14.89 13.09 -0.94
N LEU A 82 13.81 12.80 -1.68
CA LEU A 82 13.74 13.05 -3.11
C LEU A 82 12.47 13.79 -3.48
N GLU A 83 12.49 14.40 -4.65
CA GLU A 83 11.33 14.90 -5.36
C GLU A 83 11.33 14.28 -6.77
N TYR A 84 10.22 13.65 -7.13
CA TYR A 84 9.94 13.14 -8.46
C TYR A 84 8.79 13.92 -9.08
N LYS A 85 8.91 14.28 -10.36
CA LYS A 85 7.82 14.78 -11.18
C LYS A 85 7.48 13.72 -12.20
N ILE A 86 6.25 13.24 -12.15
CA ILE A 86 5.76 12.13 -12.98
C ILE A 86 4.70 12.68 -13.91
N SER A 87 4.94 12.59 -15.21
CA SER A 87 3.95 12.86 -16.24
C SER A 87 3.06 11.64 -16.40
N ILE A 88 1.75 11.89 -16.47
CA ILE A 88 0.71 10.89 -16.61
C ILE A 88 0.01 11.13 -17.95
N PRO A 89 -0.14 10.08 -18.78
CA PRO A 89 -0.63 10.22 -20.14
C PRO A 89 -2.12 10.59 -20.15
N GLN A 90 -2.57 11.26 -21.21
CA GLN A 90 -3.97 11.68 -21.33
C GLN A 90 -4.94 10.49 -21.44
N ASN A 91 -4.47 9.36 -21.98
CA ASN A 91 -5.26 8.13 -22.16
C ASN A 91 -5.18 7.17 -20.95
N HIS A 92 -4.67 7.65 -19.81
CA HIS A 92 -4.54 6.85 -18.58
C HIS A 92 -5.87 6.23 -18.15
N LYS A 93 -5.83 4.95 -17.74
CA LYS A 93 -6.98 4.20 -17.21
C LYS A 93 -6.85 4.04 -15.69
N PRO A 94 -7.89 4.38 -14.91
CA PRO A 94 -7.85 4.23 -13.46
C PRO A 94 -7.43 2.84 -12.98
N GLY A 95 -6.61 2.80 -11.93
CA GLY A 95 -6.05 1.60 -11.31
C GLY A 95 -4.89 0.95 -12.07
N ARG A 96 -4.63 1.34 -13.33
CA ARG A 96 -3.53 0.80 -14.15
C ARG A 96 -2.30 1.68 -14.07
N ILE A 97 -1.14 1.10 -14.31
CA ILE A 97 0.08 1.88 -14.52
C ILE A 97 0.57 1.50 -15.90
N GLU A 98 0.42 2.42 -16.85
CA GLU A 98 0.99 2.33 -18.18
C GLU A 98 2.51 2.57 -18.08
N TYR A 99 3.28 1.54 -17.73
CA TYR A 99 4.74 1.65 -17.68
C TYR A 99 5.30 1.89 -19.09
N PRO A 100 6.39 2.68 -19.20
CA PRO A 100 7.03 2.90 -20.49
C PRO A 100 7.65 1.61 -21.00
N ASP A 101 7.58 1.41 -22.32
CA ASP A 101 8.40 0.44 -23.03
C ASP A 101 9.86 0.94 -23.09
N ILE A 102 10.68 0.37 -23.97
CA ILE A 102 12.12 0.70 -24.10
C ILE A 102 12.33 2.21 -24.32
N GLU A 103 11.47 2.85 -25.09
CA GLU A 103 11.48 4.30 -25.32
C GLU A 103 10.31 4.95 -24.58
N PRO A 104 10.55 5.74 -23.52
CA PRO A 104 9.47 6.33 -22.74
C PRO A 104 8.71 7.39 -23.54
N ASP A 105 7.39 7.20 -23.67
CA ASP A 105 6.50 8.14 -24.34
C ASP A 105 5.50 8.76 -23.34
N PRO A 106 5.58 10.07 -23.04
CA PRO A 106 4.66 10.76 -22.12
C PRO A 106 3.21 10.78 -22.60
N GLN A 107 2.93 10.49 -23.87
CA GLN A 107 1.55 10.44 -24.39
C GLN A 107 0.85 9.12 -24.05
N ASN A 108 1.60 8.05 -23.82
CA ASN A 108 1.08 6.69 -23.65
C ASN A 108 1.49 6.03 -22.33
N SER A 109 2.48 6.59 -21.63
CA SER A 109 3.04 5.99 -20.42
C SER A 109 3.31 7.00 -19.31
N PHE A 110 3.39 6.48 -18.09
CA PHE A 110 3.88 7.22 -16.93
C PHE A 110 5.38 7.41 -17.10
N VAL A 111 5.85 8.66 -17.14
CA VAL A 111 7.27 8.94 -17.31
C VAL A 111 7.78 9.92 -16.27
N VAL A 112 9.02 9.73 -15.82
CA VAL A 112 9.68 10.69 -14.95
C VAL A 112 10.17 11.86 -15.81
N VAL A 113 9.73 13.07 -15.47
CA VAL A 113 10.09 14.31 -16.18
C VAL A 113 11.00 15.22 -15.36
N GLY A 114 11.24 14.84 -14.10
CA GLY A 114 12.20 15.49 -13.23
C GLY A 114 12.43 14.65 -11.98
N MET A 115 13.68 14.58 -11.56
CA MET A 115 14.08 13.91 -10.33
C MET A 115 15.21 14.70 -9.68
N ARG A 116 15.15 14.86 -8.36
CA ARG A 116 16.23 15.43 -7.58
C ARG A 116 16.28 14.80 -6.19
N GLU A 117 17.48 14.49 -5.74
CA GLU A 117 17.75 14.27 -4.32
C GLU A 117 17.96 15.63 -3.65
N ILE A 118 17.34 15.81 -2.49
CA ILE A 118 17.36 17.06 -1.74
C ILE A 118 17.65 16.80 -0.27
N GLU A 119 18.28 17.75 0.39
CA GLU A 119 18.48 17.67 1.84
C GLU A 119 17.15 17.81 2.58
N ARG A 120 17.12 17.30 3.82
CA ARG A 120 15.91 17.24 4.66
C ARG A 120 15.21 18.60 4.82
N GLN A 121 15.97 19.68 5.06
CA GLN A 121 15.36 21.00 5.29
C GLN A 121 14.72 21.58 4.02
N PRO A 122 15.40 21.61 2.85
CA PRO A 122 14.76 21.93 1.57
C PRO A 122 13.56 21.04 1.23
N PHE A 123 13.62 19.75 1.54
CA PHE A 123 12.48 18.82 1.37
C PHE A 123 11.24 19.29 2.15
N LEU A 124 11.39 19.55 3.45
CA LEU A 124 10.30 20.02 4.29
C LEU A 124 9.80 21.41 3.87
N ALA A 125 10.69 22.28 3.39
CA ALA A 125 10.31 23.59 2.86
C ALA A 125 9.48 23.47 1.57
N GLY A 126 9.83 22.54 0.67
CA GLY A 126 9.08 22.26 -0.56
C GLY A 126 7.65 21.76 -0.27
N ILE A 127 7.52 20.84 0.70
CA ILE A 127 6.20 20.37 1.16
C ILE A 127 5.42 21.54 1.80
N ALA A 128 6.05 22.31 2.69
CA ALA A 128 5.42 23.42 3.40
C ALA A 128 5.04 24.62 2.49
N ALA A 129 5.64 24.74 1.29
CA ALA A 129 5.18 25.71 0.29
C ALA A 129 3.71 25.48 -0.09
N ASN A 130 3.21 24.26 0.09
CA ASN A 130 1.83 23.86 -0.11
C ASN A 130 1.02 23.78 1.19
N ARG A 131 1.36 24.56 2.24
CA ARG A 131 0.75 24.51 3.59
C ARG A 131 -0.78 24.57 3.67
N HIS A 132 -1.46 25.02 2.61
CA HIS A 132 -2.93 25.08 2.55
C HIS A 132 -3.57 23.78 2.04
N LYS A 133 -2.75 22.80 1.66
CA LYS A 133 -3.15 21.54 1.08
C LYS A 133 -2.92 20.39 2.06
N ASP A 134 -3.76 19.37 1.97
CA ASP A 134 -3.59 18.13 2.74
C ASP A 134 -2.31 17.40 2.35
N VAL A 135 -1.74 16.65 3.28
CA VAL A 135 -0.57 15.79 3.05
C VAL A 135 -1.00 14.33 3.13
N GLY A 136 -0.60 13.54 2.14
CA GLY A 136 -0.85 12.10 2.11
C GLY A 136 0.46 11.33 2.12
N VAL A 137 0.77 10.63 3.21
CA VAL A 137 1.93 9.74 3.33
C VAL A 137 1.51 8.31 2.98
N PHE A 138 2.07 7.74 1.93
CA PHE A 138 1.88 6.34 1.56
C PHE A 138 3.08 5.50 2.00
N VAL A 139 2.81 4.48 2.81
CA VAL A 139 3.79 3.48 3.26
C VAL A 139 3.46 2.17 2.53
N HIS A 140 4.26 1.83 1.52
CA HIS A 140 3.99 0.66 0.67
C HIS A 140 4.09 -0.67 1.44
N GLY A 141 3.51 -1.72 0.88
CA GLY A 141 3.54 -3.07 1.45
C GLY A 141 4.78 -3.90 1.10
N PHE A 142 4.68 -5.18 1.42
CA PHE A 142 5.65 -6.22 1.07
C PHE A 142 5.78 -6.40 -0.46
N ASN A 143 6.93 -6.91 -0.91
CA ASN A 143 7.19 -7.24 -2.32
C ASN A 143 7.02 -6.04 -3.28
N TYR A 144 7.46 -4.84 -2.86
CA TYR A 144 7.49 -3.65 -3.70
C TYR A 144 8.93 -3.26 -4.05
N SER A 145 9.22 -3.04 -5.33
CA SER A 145 10.39 -2.26 -5.73
C SER A 145 10.17 -0.77 -5.46
N PHE A 146 11.24 0.02 -5.52
CA PHE A 146 11.15 1.48 -5.38
C PHE A 146 10.23 2.08 -6.44
N GLN A 147 10.47 1.78 -7.72
CA GLN A 147 9.71 2.29 -8.85
C GLN A 147 8.23 1.90 -8.77
N GLU A 148 7.89 0.65 -8.44
CA GLU A 148 6.48 0.25 -8.30
C GLU A 148 5.78 1.07 -7.21
N SER A 149 6.44 1.31 -6.07
CA SER A 149 5.84 2.11 -4.99
C SER A 149 5.66 3.58 -5.39
N LEU A 150 6.61 4.13 -6.15
CA LEU A 150 6.56 5.50 -6.67
C LEU A 150 5.45 5.69 -7.69
N PHE A 151 5.40 4.85 -8.72
CA PHE A 151 4.38 4.96 -9.77
C PHE A 151 2.99 4.62 -9.23
N ARG A 152 2.87 3.70 -8.26
CA ARG A 152 1.59 3.41 -7.61
C ARG A 152 1.02 4.63 -6.88
N LEU A 153 1.84 5.35 -6.12
CA LEU A 153 1.38 6.58 -5.47
C LEU A 153 1.02 7.67 -6.50
N ALA A 154 1.79 7.81 -7.57
CA ALA A 154 1.48 8.76 -8.64
C ALA A 154 0.14 8.46 -9.31
N GLN A 155 -0.11 7.19 -9.64
CA GLN A 155 -1.37 6.68 -10.18
C GLN A 155 -2.55 6.94 -9.23
N MET A 156 -2.43 6.53 -7.96
CA MET A 156 -3.49 6.76 -6.98
C MET A 156 -3.80 8.25 -6.79
N SER A 157 -2.76 9.11 -6.80
CA SER A 157 -2.92 10.55 -6.68
C SER A 157 -3.64 11.16 -7.89
N ALA A 158 -3.37 10.64 -9.09
CA ALA A 158 -3.99 11.13 -10.32
C ALA A 158 -5.45 10.71 -10.42
N ASP A 159 -5.73 9.44 -10.15
CA ASP A 159 -7.09 8.89 -10.20
C ASP A 159 -8.01 9.54 -9.18
N ALA A 160 -7.53 9.70 -7.95
CA ALA A 160 -8.26 10.39 -6.89
C ALA A 160 -8.38 11.90 -7.13
N GLN A 161 -7.74 12.42 -8.20
CA GLN A 161 -7.56 13.84 -8.47
C GLN A 161 -7.01 14.60 -7.25
N PHE A 162 -6.15 13.93 -6.48
CA PHE A 162 -5.64 14.44 -5.21
C PHE A 162 -4.90 15.76 -5.44
N ASP A 163 -5.45 16.84 -4.89
CA ASP A 163 -4.86 18.18 -4.96
C ASP A 163 -3.91 18.47 -3.78
N GLY A 164 -3.67 17.46 -2.92
CA GLY A 164 -2.73 17.53 -1.81
C GLY A 164 -1.26 17.30 -2.20
N VAL A 165 -0.42 17.12 -1.18
CA VAL A 165 0.99 16.77 -1.34
C VAL A 165 1.19 15.27 -1.11
N PRO A 166 1.40 14.46 -2.16
CA PRO A 166 1.67 13.04 -2.00
C PRO A 166 3.13 12.81 -1.59
N ILE A 167 3.30 12.04 -0.51
CA ILE A 167 4.60 11.65 0.04
C ILE A 167 4.69 10.13 0.05
N LEU A 168 5.69 9.56 -0.59
CA LEU A 168 6.03 8.15 -0.48
C LEU A 168 7.04 7.94 0.64
N PHE A 169 6.74 7.04 1.58
CA PHE A 169 7.77 6.45 2.44
C PHE A 169 8.18 5.08 1.86
N SER A 170 9.38 5.02 1.27
CA SER A 170 9.89 3.82 0.60
C SER A 170 10.93 3.12 1.46
N TRP A 171 10.54 2.00 2.08
CA TRP A 171 11.39 1.16 2.92
C TRP A 171 11.95 -0.02 2.12
N PRO A 172 13.05 -0.68 2.54
CA PRO A 172 13.79 -1.62 1.71
C PRO A 172 13.15 -3.01 1.62
N SER A 173 11.96 -3.07 1.04
CA SER A 173 11.39 -4.32 0.55
C SER A 173 12.26 -4.89 -0.56
N SER A 174 12.51 -6.19 -0.49
CA SER A 174 13.36 -6.95 -1.41
C SER A 174 12.72 -7.14 -2.79
N ALA A 175 11.46 -6.74 -2.97
CA ALA A 175 10.71 -6.98 -4.20
C ALA A 175 10.71 -8.46 -4.61
N THR A 176 10.62 -9.38 -3.65
CA THR A 176 10.45 -10.81 -3.91
C THR A 176 9.53 -11.44 -2.88
N VAL A 177 8.71 -12.40 -3.33
CA VAL A 177 7.79 -13.18 -2.49
C VAL A 177 8.55 -14.03 -1.47
N THR A 178 9.77 -14.47 -1.79
CA THR A 178 10.62 -15.24 -0.86
C THR A 178 11.30 -14.37 0.21
N GLY A 179 11.22 -13.04 0.08
CA GLY A 179 11.88 -12.08 0.95
C GLY A 179 11.12 -11.76 2.24
N TYR A 180 10.02 -12.44 2.55
CA TYR A 180 9.09 -12.05 3.61
C TYR A 180 9.75 -11.73 4.96
N ILE A 181 10.65 -12.61 5.44
CA ILE A 181 11.34 -12.42 6.73
C ILE A 181 12.34 -11.25 6.66
N ALA A 182 13.10 -11.17 5.56
CA ALA A 182 14.05 -10.08 5.35
C ALA A 182 13.33 -8.71 5.26
N ASP A 183 12.15 -8.70 4.66
CA ASP A 183 11.29 -7.52 4.55
C ASP A 183 10.73 -7.09 5.91
N LYS A 184 10.36 -8.02 6.81
CA LYS A 184 10.02 -7.67 8.21
C LYS A 184 11.17 -6.95 8.92
N GLU A 185 12.39 -7.47 8.81
CA GLU A 185 13.59 -6.85 9.37
C GLU A 185 13.93 -5.49 8.72
N ALA A 186 13.61 -5.32 7.44
CA ALA A 186 13.80 -4.08 6.70
C ALA A 186 12.76 -3.01 7.06
N ALA A 187 11.50 -3.42 7.25
CA ALA A 187 10.45 -2.58 7.78
C ALA A 187 10.82 -2.12 9.20
N ALA A 188 11.21 -3.04 10.08
CA ALA A 188 11.64 -2.73 11.45
C ALA A 188 12.79 -1.71 11.47
N TYR A 189 13.79 -1.92 10.60
CA TYR A 189 14.92 -0.99 10.41
C TYR A 189 14.47 0.44 10.03
N SER A 190 13.35 0.57 9.33
CA SER A 190 12.86 1.85 8.81
C SER A 190 11.93 2.60 9.76
N ARG A 191 11.59 2.00 10.92
CA ARG A 191 10.63 2.54 11.89
C ARG A 191 11.01 3.94 12.38
N ASP A 192 12.28 4.16 12.68
CA ASP A 192 12.76 5.45 13.20
C ASP A 192 12.66 6.56 12.14
N ALA A 193 12.94 6.24 10.88
CA ALA A 193 12.84 7.18 9.76
C ALA A 193 11.38 7.57 9.47
N LEU A 194 10.44 6.61 9.53
CA LEU A 194 9.01 6.92 9.39
C LEU A 194 8.52 7.76 10.56
N THR A 195 8.90 7.40 11.79
CA THR A 195 8.58 8.18 13.00
C THR A 195 9.03 9.62 12.85
N LEU A 196 10.27 9.85 12.42
CA LEU A 196 10.82 11.19 12.21
C LEU A 196 10.05 11.98 11.14
N LEU A 197 9.72 11.34 10.01
CA LEU A 197 8.91 11.97 8.96
C LEU A 197 7.54 12.43 9.50
N LEU A 198 6.85 11.58 10.26
CA LEU A 198 5.54 11.92 10.83
C LEU A 198 5.64 13.09 11.81
N SER A 199 6.65 13.11 12.67
CA SER A 199 6.94 14.24 13.56
C SER A 199 7.21 15.53 12.78
N ASP A 200 8.01 15.46 11.71
CA ASP A 200 8.32 16.60 10.87
C ASP A 200 7.08 17.21 10.22
N LEU A 201 6.22 16.36 9.67
CA LEU A 201 4.99 16.80 9.01
C LEU A 201 4.01 17.40 10.03
N ALA A 202 3.86 16.79 11.19
CA ALA A 202 3.00 17.31 12.25
C ALA A 202 3.45 18.66 12.80
N SER A 203 4.77 18.95 12.80
CA SER A 203 5.30 20.27 13.20
C SER A 203 4.86 21.41 12.27
N LYS A 204 4.46 21.08 11.03
CA LYS A 204 4.01 22.07 10.05
C LYS A 204 2.49 22.25 10.16
N ARG A 205 2.03 23.42 9.71
CA ARG A 205 0.59 23.75 9.68
C ARG A 205 -0.02 23.28 8.36
N PHE A 206 -0.23 21.98 8.22
CA PHE A 206 -1.09 21.42 7.16
C PHE A 206 -2.53 21.31 7.68
N PRO A 207 -3.57 21.37 6.81
CA PRO A 207 -4.95 21.17 7.25
C PRO A 207 -5.17 19.77 7.80
N ASN A 208 -4.70 18.74 7.08
CA ASN A 208 -4.68 17.34 7.54
C ASN A 208 -3.41 16.61 7.06
N THR A 209 -2.89 15.71 7.89
CA THR A 209 -1.85 14.75 7.52
C THR A 209 -2.42 13.34 7.61
N THR A 210 -2.60 12.69 6.46
CA THR A 210 -3.10 11.32 6.37
C THR A 210 -1.95 10.35 6.13
N VAL A 211 -1.85 9.31 6.95
CA VAL A 211 -0.89 8.21 6.78
C VAL A 211 -1.64 6.97 6.31
N PHE A 212 -1.28 6.48 5.14
CA PHE A 212 -1.86 5.31 4.51
C PHE A 212 -0.82 4.18 4.47
N GLY A 213 -0.99 3.18 5.33
CA GLY A 213 -0.10 2.02 5.40
C GLY A 213 -0.72 0.79 4.76
N HIS A 214 -0.08 0.22 3.73
CA HIS A 214 -0.54 -1.01 3.08
C HIS A 214 0.19 -2.24 3.62
N SER A 215 -0.51 -3.32 3.94
CA SER A 215 0.09 -4.62 4.25
C SER A 215 1.16 -4.51 5.35
N MET A 216 2.39 -4.98 5.10
CA MET A 216 3.54 -4.83 5.99
C MET A 216 3.95 -3.36 6.25
N GLY A 217 3.63 -2.44 5.33
CA GLY A 217 3.71 -1.00 5.58
C GLY A 217 2.70 -0.50 6.61
N GLY A 218 1.56 -1.20 6.73
CA GLY A 218 0.60 -0.99 7.82
C GLY A 218 1.18 -1.40 9.18
N TRP A 219 1.88 -2.55 9.24
CA TRP A 219 2.64 -2.95 10.43
C TRP A 219 3.67 -1.89 10.83
N LEU A 220 4.49 -1.45 9.88
CA LEU A 220 5.49 -0.40 10.11
C LEU A 220 4.85 0.90 10.60
N THR A 221 3.71 1.28 10.02
CA THR A 221 2.98 2.48 10.45
C THR A 221 2.55 2.38 11.92
N VAL A 222 1.96 1.25 12.32
CA VAL A 222 1.52 1.03 13.72
C VAL A 222 2.70 1.06 14.69
N GLU A 223 3.82 0.44 14.33
CA GLU A 223 5.05 0.48 15.13
C GLU A 223 5.59 1.92 15.31
N SER A 224 5.58 2.73 14.25
CA SER A 224 5.97 4.14 14.33
C SER A 224 5.00 4.96 15.19
N LEU A 225 3.68 4.73 15.11
CA LEU A 225 2.70 5.40 15.99
C LEU A 225 2.94 5.03 17.46
N ARG A 226 3.23 3.76 17.74
CA ARG A 226 3.60 3.30 19.08
C ARG A 226 4.87 3.99 19.57
N GLN A 227 5.88 4.17 18.72
CA GLN A 227 7.11 4.88 19.06
C GLN A 227 6.89 6.37 19.35
N LEU A 228 6.04 7.04 18.57
CA LEU A 228 5.61 8.42 18.86
C LEU A 228 4.99 8.52 20.24
N LYS A 229 4.08 7.60 20.57
CA LYS A 229 3.43 7.56 21.88
C LYS A 229 4.43 7.35 23.03
N LEU A 230 5.36 6.41 22.87
CA LEU A 230 6.38 6.13 23.89
C LEU A 230 7.41 7.25 24.05
N SER A 231 7.55 8.10 23.03
CA SER A 231 8.41 9.28 23.04
C SER A 231 7.67 10.56 23.42
N ASP A 232 6.47 10.43 24.03
CA ASP A 232 5.60 11.53 24.49
C ASP A 232 5.17 12.52 23.40
N GLN A 233 5.12 12.09 22.14
CA GLN A 233 4.70 12.92 20.99
C GLN A 233 3.19 12.80 20.73
N LYS A 234 2.38 13.06 21.77
CA LYS A 234 0.91 12.99 21.68
C LYS A 234 0.34 14.04 20.71
N ASP A 235 0.94 15.22 20.68
CA ASP A 235 0.55 16.33 19.79
C ASP A 235 0.74 15.97 18.31
N VAL A 236 1.75 15.17 17.98
CA VAL A 236 1.94 14.59 16.65
C VAL A 236 0.80 13.64 16.33
N LEU A 237 0.52 12.67 17.22
CA LEU A 237 -0.55 11.68 17.03
C LEU A 237 -1.92 12.33 16.82
N ASP A 238 -2.23 13.38 17.58
CA ASP A 238 -3.52 14.10 17.50
C ASP A 238 -3.74 14.87 16.19
N ARG A 239 -2.70 14.98 15.34
CA ARG A 239 -2.75 15.61 14.01
C ARG A 239 -2.82 14.59 12.86
N LEU A 240 -2.64 13.31 13.14
CA LEU A 240 -2.62 12.27 12.11
C LEU A 240 -4.02 11.69 11.90
N THR A 241 -4.36 11.49 10.63
CA THR A 241 -5.41 10.55 10.21
C THR A 241 -4.72 9.28 9.74
N VAL A 242 -5.10 8.12 10.27
CA VAL A 242 -4.41 6.85 9.96
C VAL A 242 -5.37 5.91 9.26
N ILE A 243 -4.95 5.42 8.09
CA ILE A 243 -5.65 4.42 7.30
C ILE A 243 -4.70 3.25 7.07
N LEU A 244 -5.10 2.05 7.46
CA LEU A 244 -4.36 0.81 7.23
C LEU A 244 -5.12 -0.04 6.21
N ALA A 245 -4.48 -0.43 5.12
CA ALA A 245 -5.10 -1.23 4.07
C ALA A 245 -4.55 -2.65 4.08
N ALA A 246 -5.43 -3.63 4.27
CA ALA A 246 -5.09 -5.05 4.39
C ALA A 246 -3.84 -5.29 5.27
N PRO A 247 -3.77 -4.71 6.49
CA PRO A 247 -2.55 -4.73 7.29
C PRO A 247 -2.10 -6.16 7.63
N ASP A 248 -0.84 -6.44 7.34
CA ASP A 248 -0.17 -7.69 7.67
C ASP A 248 0.40 -7.62 9.09
N ILE A 249 -0.51 -7.61 10.07
CA ILE A 249 -0.19 -7.53 11.49
C ILE A 249 -0.88 -8.70 12.18
N ASP A 250 -0.16 -9.38 13.06
CA ASP A 250 -0.76 -10.34 13.98
C ASP A 250 -1.81 -9.65 14.88
N ILE A 251 -2.94 -10.31 15.14
CA ILE A 251 -4.06 -9.69 15.87
C ILE A 251 -3.67 -9.30 17.30
N ASP A 252 -2.90 -10.15 18.01
CA ASP A 252 -2.51 -9.91 19.40
C ASP A 252 -1.42 -8.83 19.49
N VAL A 253 -0.47 -8.82 18.55
CA VAL A 253 0.50 -7.73 18.38
C VAL A 253 -0.22 -6.41 18.13
N PHE A 254 -1.20 -6.40 17.22
CA PHE A 254 -1.98 -5.20 16.94
C PHE A 254 -2.72 -4.72 18.19
N ARG A 255 -3.37 -5.64 18.93
CA ARG A 255 -4.04 -5.34 20.19
C ARG A 255 -3.09 -4.69 21.21
N LYS A 256 -1.89 -5.23 21.39
CA LYS A 256 -0.88 -4.64 22.30
C LYS A 256 -0.41 -3.27 21.83
N ASN A 257 -0.30 -3.08 20.52
CA ASN A 257 0.08 -1.81 19.95
C ASN A 257 -1.00 -0.74 20.16
N ILE A 258 -2.27 -1.03 19.89
CA ILE A 258 -3.37 -0.07 20.11
C ILE A 258 -3.61 0.21 21.60
N GLU A 259 -3.41 -0.76 22.49
CA GLU A 259 -3.41 -0.55 23.94
C GLU A 259 -2.31 0.46 24.36
N THR A 260 -1.14 0.39 23.72
CA THR A 260 -0.04 1.33 23.97
C THR A 260 -0.32 2.70 23.38
N ILE A 261 -0.71 2.76 22.10
CA ILE A 261 -0.98 4.01 21.35
C ILE A 261 -2.12 4.80 22.03
N GLY A 262 -3.16 4.09 22.47
CA GLY A 262 -4.38 4.65 23.02
C GLY A 262 -5.29 5.24 21.95
N THR A 263 -6.28 6.02 22.39
CA THR A 263 -7.25 6.66 21.49
C THR A 263 -6.61 7.82 20.72
N LEU A 264 -6.73 7.78 19.39
CA LEU A 264 -6.41 8.89 18.50
C LEU A 264 -7.57 9.89 18.41
N ARG A 265 -7.28 11.16 18.11
CA ARG A 265 -8.30 12.20 17.91
C ARG A 265 -9.25 11.84 16.76
N THR A 266 -8.71 11.34 15.66
CA THR A 266 -9.46 10.75 14.56
C THR A 266 -9.34 9.23 14.66
N PRO A 267 -10.44 8.46 14.70
CA PRO A 267 -10.37 7.01 14.72
C PRO A 267 -9.47 6.44 13.62
N MET A 268 -8.58 5.52 13.98
CA MET A 268 -7.79 4.77 13.00
C MET A 268 -8.75 3.94 12.13
N THR A 269 -8.59 4.03 10.82
CA THR A 269 -9.33 3.21 9.85
C THR A 269 -8.52 1.98 9.48
N ILE A 270 -9.16 0.82 9.46
CA ILE A 270 -8.61 -0.46 9.00
C ILE A 270 -9.49 -0.96 7.87
N LEU A 271 -8.94 -1.03 6.66
CA LEU A 271 -9.59 -1.64 5.51
C LEU A 271 -9.22 -3.13 5.48
N VAL A 272 -10.21 -4.01 5.54
CA VAL A 272 -10.03 -5.46 5.59
C VAL A 272 -10.63 -6.12 4.35
N SER A 273 -10.06 -7.25 3.96
CA SER A 273 -10.64 -8.13 2.94
C SER A 273 -10.55 -9.56 3.44
N SER A 274 -11.72 -10.17 3.66
CA SER A 274 -11.83 -11.51 4.25
C SER A 274 -11.28 -12.59 3.32
N ASP A 275 -11.31 -12.34 2.01
CA ASP A 275 -10.85 -13.22 0.93
C ASP A 275 -9.44 -12.87 0.41
N ASP A 276 -8.66 -12.10 1.17
CA ASP A 276 -7.29 -11.71 0.81
C ASP A 276 -6.34 -12.92 0.80
N ARG A 277 -5.87 -13.28 -0.40
CA ARG A 277 -5.02 -14.47 -0.58
C ARG A 277 -3.58 -14.22 -0.16
N ALA A 278 -3.11 -12.97 -0.19
CA ALA A 278 -1.77 -12.63 0.28
C ALA A 278 -1.68 -12.81 1.81
N LEU A 279 -2.71 -12.37 2.52
CA LEU A 279 -2.78 -12.52 3.96
C LEU A 279 -2.97 -13.98 4.39
N GLN A 280 -3.66 -14.82 3.60
CA GLN A 280 -3.69 -16.27 3.83
C GLN A 280 -2.27 -16.89 3.78
N ILE A 281 -1.43 -16.45 2.84
CA ILE A 281 -0.03 -16.88 2.77
C ILE A 281 0.75 -16.36 3.98
N SER A 282 0.54 -15.10 4.39
CA SER A 282 1.17 -14.55 5.59
C SER A 282 0.80 -15.34 6.86
N ARG A 283 -0.49 -15.70 7.02
CA ARG A 283 -0.97 -16.57 8.11
C ARG A 283 -0.22 -17.90 8.12
N LEU A 284 -0.06 -18.54 6.96
CA LEU A 284 0.69 -19.79 6.85
C LEU A 284 2.16 -19.64 7.27
N LEU A 285 2.81 -18.54 6.87
CA LEU A 285 4.23 -18.29 7.17
C LEU A 285 4.47 -17.88 8.63
N SER A 286 3.51 -17.20 9.24
CA SER A 286 3.68 -16.58 10.56
C SER A 286 2.94 -17.33 11.68
N GLY A 287 1.99 -18.21 11.38
CA GLY A 287 1.27 -19.05 12.36
C GLY A 287 -0.07 -18.48 12.85
N ASP A 288 -0.24 -17.16 12.81
CA ASP A 288 -1.41 -16.48 13.40
C ASP A 288 -2.26 -15.72 12.38
N ASP A 289 -3.51 -15.42 12.76
CA ASP A 289 -4.44 -14.59 11.99
C ASP A 289 -3.95 -13.14 11.82
N ARG A 290 -4.36 -12.53 10.72
CA ARG A 290 -3.95 -11.16 10.34
C ARG A 290 -5.10 -10.19 10.43
N VAL A 291 -4.82 -9.00 10.96
CA VAL A 291 -5.77 -7.88 11.11
C VAL A 291 -6.45 -7.53 9.78
N GLY A 292 -5.72 -7.56 8.66
CA GLY A 292 -6.28 -7.27 7.35
C GLY A 292 -7.32 -8.27 6.84
N SER A 293 -7.50 -9.39 7.53
CA SER A 293 -8.45 -10.45 7.17
C SER A 293 -9.46 -10.72 8.30
N LEU A 294 -9.71 -9.73 9.16
CA LEU A 294 -10.77 -9.80 10.17
C LEU A 294 -12.15 -9.82 9.48
N ASP A 295 -13.06 -10.62 10.03
CA ASP A 295 -14.47 -10.61 9.62
C ASP A 295 -15.24 -9.56 10.44
N VAL A 296 -15.70 -8.50 9.77
CA VAL A 296 -16.50 -7.43 10.40
C VAL A 296 -17.86 -7.93 10.92
N ARG A 297 -18.32 -9.10 10.48
CA ARG A 297 -19.58 -9.73 10.91
C ARG A 297 -19.43 -10.48 12.24
N ASP A 298 -18.21 -10.73 12.70
CA ASP A 298 -17.96 -11.28 14.02
C ASP A 298 -18.30 -10.24 15.12
N PRO A 299 -19.22 -10.55 16.05
CA PRO A 299 -19.56 -9.66 17.16
C PRO A 299 -18.35 -9.25 18.02
N ALA A 300 -17.34 -10.11 18.17
CA ALA A 300 -16.13 -9.81 18.93
C ALA A 300 -15.29 -8.74 18.23
N VAL A 301 -15.14 -8.83 16.91
CA VAL A 301 -14.45 -7.82 16.09
C VAL A 301 -15.18 -6.48 16.18
N ALA A 302 -16.51 -6.49 16.04
CA ALA A 302 -17.31 -5.26 16.14
C ALA A 302 -17.27 -4.64 17.54
N ALA A 303 -17.24 -5.46 18.60
CA ALA A 303 -17.09 -5.00 19.98
C ALA A 303 -15.71 -4.37 20.22
N ALA A 304 -14.64 -5.07 19.81
CA ALA A 304 -13.27 -4.57 19.90
C ALA A 304 -13.10 -3.25 19.13
N ALA A 305 -13.69 -3.13 17.94
CA ALA A 305 -13.63 -1.90 17.16
C ALA A 305 -14.19 -0.68 17.92
N ARG A 306 -15.31 -0.88 18.64
CA ARG A 306 -15.90 0.17 19.49
C ARG A 306 -15.08 0.44 20.74
N GLU A 307 -14.59 -0.61 21.41
CA GLU A 307 -13.77 -0.52 22.62
C GLU A 307 -12.50 0.30 22.36
N PHE A 308 -11.76 -0.03 21.30
CA PHE A 308 -10.52 0.63 20.93
C PHE A 308 -10.71 1.90 20.10
N LYS A 309 -11.96 2.29 19.82
CA LYS A 309 -12.33 3.48 19.03
C LYS A 309 -11.65 3.50 17.64
N ILE A 310 -11.67 2.35 16.97
CA ILE A 310 -11.17 2.17 15.60
C ILE A 310 -12.34 1.94 14.64
N ALA A 311 -12.16 2.31 13.38
CA ALA A 311 -13.08 2.01 12.30
C ALA A 311 -12.53 0.82 11.50
N ILE A 312 -13.28 -0.28 11.38
CA ILE A 312 -12.94 -1.42 10.53
C ILE A 312 -13.93 -1.45 9.37
N VAL A 313 -13.44 -1.44 8.14
CA VAL A 313 -14.24 -1.39 6.93
C VAL A 313 -13.88 -2.57 6.04
N ASP A 314 -14.84 -3.45 5.81
CA ASP A 314 -14.72 -4.54 4.85
C ASP A 314 -14.86 -4.01 3.43
N ILE A 315 -13.82 -4.23 2.62
CA ILE A 315 -13.75 -3.83 1.20
C ILE A 315 -13.74 -5.04 0.25
N SER A 316 -14.13 -6.23 0.73
CA SER A 316 -14.12 -7.48 -0.04
C SER A 316 -14.99 -7.43 -1.30
N GLU A 317 -15.96 -6.52 -1.39
CA GLU A 317 -16.82 -6.36 -2.58
C GLU A 317 -16.20 -5.46 -3.67
N LEU A 318 -15.16 -4.68 -3.34
CA LEU A 318 -14.54 -3.76 -4.30
C LEU A 318 -13.61 -4.47 -5.27
N PRO A 319 -13.64 -4.19 -6.58
CA PRO A 319 -12.73 -4.81 -7.54
C PRO A 319 -11.25 -4.76 -7.07
N SER A 320 -10.49 -5.82 -7.32
CA SER A 320 -9.04 -5.81 -7.09
C SER A 320 -8.28 -5.43 -8.37
N SER A 321 -7.17 -4.72 -8.22
CA SER A 321 -6.20 -4.49 -9.30
C SER A 321 -5.17 -5.62 -9.43
N ASP A 322 -5.22 -6.64 -8.56
CA ASP A 322 -4.35 -7.82 -8.58
C ASP A 322 -5.15 -9.13 -8.52
N GLY A 323 -4.49 -10.26 -8.82
CA GLY A 323 -5.11 -11.59 -8.81
C GLY A 323 -5.22 -12.26 -7.42
N ILE A 324 -4.81 -11.54 -6.36
CA ILE A 324 -4.75 -12.07 -4.98
C ILE A 324 -5.62 -11.29 -4.00
N ASN A 325 -6.41 -10.33 -4.49
CA ASN A 325 -7.32 -9.47 -3.74
C ASN A 325 -6.65 -8.57 -2.69
N HIS A 326 -5.33 -8.36 -2.78
CA HIS A 326 -4.54 -7.60 -1.80
C HIS A 326 -4.43 -6.10 -2.13
N SER A 327 -4.93 -5.70 -3.30
CA SER A 327 -4.86 -4.33 -3.82
C SER A 327 -6.23 -3.69 -4.07
N ARG A 328 -7.32 -4.22 -3.47
CA ARG A 328 -8.68 -3.61 -3.56
C ARG A 328 -8.71 -2.15 -3.10
N PHE A 329 -7.80 -1.76 -2.20
CA PHE A 329 -7.66 -0.39 -1.73
C PHE A 329 -7.30 0.61 -2.84
N VAL A 330 -6.67 0.17 -3.93
CA VAL A 330 -6.32 1.04 -5.07
C VAL A 330 -7.60 1.59 -5.68
N ASN A 331 -8.60 0.73 -5.91
CA ASN A 331 -9.89 1.15 -6.43
C ASN A 331 -10.65 2.04 -5.43
N LEU A 332 -10.56 1.76 -4.12
CA LEU A 332 -11.15 2.65 -3.12
C LEU A 332 -10.50 4.05 -3.16
N ALA A 333 -9.18 4.11 -3.20
CA ALA A 333 -8.43 5.37 -3.22
C ALA A 333 -8.72 6.17 -4.49
N SER A 334 -8.69 5.52 -5.66
CA SER A 334 -9.00 6.13 -6.95
C SER A 334 -10.41 6.76 -7.00
N ASN A 335 -11.37 6.21 -6.25
CA ASN A 335 -12.74 6.70 -6.23
C ASN A 335 -13.08 7.56 -5.01
N TYR A 336 -12.13 7.78 -4.09
CA TYR A 336 -12.39 8.44 -2.81
C TYR A 336 -12.99 9.85 -2.96
N GLY A 337 -12.53 10.63 -3.94
CA GLY A 337 -13.07 11.97 -4.21
C GLY A 337 -14.54 11.97 -4.63
N GLN A 338 -14.95 11.01 -5.47
CA GLN A 338 -16.35 10.85 -5.90
C GLN A 338 -17.23 10.38 -4.75
N LEU A 339 -16.73 9.44 -3.95
CA LEU A 339 -17.41 8.95 -2.76
C LEU A 339 -17.65 10.11 -1.77
N ALA A 340 -16.60 10.87 -1.44
CA ALA A 340 -16.66 11.97 -0.49
C ALA A 340 -17.60 13.09 -0.93
N ALA A 341 -17.62 13.42 -2.23
CA ALA A 341 -18.53 14.42 -2.81
C ALA A 341 -20.02 14.04 -2.71
N ASN A 342 -20.32 12.74 -2.70
CA ASN A 342 -21.68 12.20 -2.56
C ASN A 342 -22.11 12.01 -1.08
N GLY A 343 -21.37 12.58 -0.12
CA GLY A 343 -21.66 12.49 1.31
C GLY A 343 -21.25 11.16 1.97
N GLN A 344 -20.50 10.31 1.27
CA GLN A 344 -19.99 9.02 1.76
C GLN A 344 -18.47 9.06 1.82
N PRO A 345 -17.86 9.06 3.01
CA PRO A 345 -18.01 7.91 3.89
C PRO A 345 -18.15 8.39 5.34
N SER A 346 -19.39 8.65 5.76
CA SER A 346 -19.67 9.03 7.15
C SER A 346 -19.18 7.99 8.18
N GLY A 347 -18.99 6.73 7.75
CA GLY A 347 -18.45 5.64 8.58
C GLY A 347 -16.96 5.74 8.88
N LEU A 348 -16.13 6.27 7.97
CA LEU A 348 -14.67 6.34 8.16
C LEU A 348 -14.22 7.31 9.26
N ARG A 349 -15.11 8.19 9.71
CA ARG A 349 -14.87 9.14 10.81
C ARG A 349 -15.43 8.68 12.15
N ARG A 350 -16.06 7.49 12.20
CA ARG A 350 -16.71 6.94 13.39
C ARG A 350 -16.12 5.57 13.72
N ALA A 351 -15.90 5.31 15.01
CA ALA A 351 -15.50 3.98 15.45
C ALA A 351 -16.63 2.96 15.21
N GLY A 352 -16.27 1.73 14.87
CA GLY A 352 -17.21 0.66 14.56
C GLY A 352 -16.71 -0.27 13.45
N ALA A 353 -17.55 -1.22 13.07
CA ALA A 353 -17.30 -2.14 11.96
C ALA A 353 -18.36 -1.93 10.86
N PHE A 354 -17.91 -1.85 9.61
CA PHE A 354 -18.71 -1.46 8.46
C PHE A 354 -18.41 -2.35 7.26
N VAL A 355 -19.38 -2.49 6.36
CA VAL A 355 -19.21 -3.11 5.04
C VAL A 355 -19.29 -2.03 3.97
N PHE A 356 -18.35 -2.06 3.03
CA PHE A 356 -18.35 -1.20 1.86
C PHE A 356 -18.83 -2.00 0.65
N ASP A 357 -19.95 -1.59 0.08
CA ASP A 357 -20.53 -2.27 -1.08
C ASP A 357 -19.92 -1.79 -2.41
N ALA A 358 -20.18 -2.53 -3.48
CA ALA A 358 -19.72 -2.20 -4.83
C ALA A 358 -20.32 -0.90 -5.41
N VAL A 359 -21.34 -0.32 -4.77
CA VAL A 359 -21.99 0.94 -5.17
C VAL A 359 -21.38 2.15 -4.45
N GLY A 360 -20.44 1.92 -3.52
CA GLY A 360 -19.75 3.00 -2.81
C GLY A 360 -20.37 3.37 -1.47
N THR A 361 -21.35 2.60 -0.98
CA THR A 361 -22.04 2.92 0.26
C THR A 361 -21.40 2.20 1.45
N THR A 362 -21.25 2.93 2.56
CA THR A 362 -20.81 2.33 3.83
C THR A 362 -22.03 1.96 4.65
N VAL A 363 -22.28 0.66 4.82
CA VAL A 363 -23.41 0.14 5.60
C VAL A 363 -22.89 -0.37 6.95
N SER A 364 -23.56 0.02 8.05
CA SER A 364 -23.27 -0.55 9.37
C SER A 364 -23.70 -2.01 9.40
N THR A 365 -22.93 -2.88 10.06
CA THR A 365 -23.26 -4.31 10.16
C THR A 365 -24.67 -4.52 10.76
N PRO A 366 -25.40 -5.56 10.31
CA PRO A 366 -26.81 -5.78 10.67
C PRO A 366 -27.05 -5.90 12.18
N PHE A 367 -26.05 -6.32 12.95
CA PHE A 367 -26.15 -6.42 14.41
C PHE A 367 -26.31 -5.06 15.12
N ALA A 368 -25.82 -3.96 14.52
CA ALA A 368 -26.05 -2.61 15.05
C ALA A 368 -27.50 -2.14 14.82
N LEU A 369 -28.11 -2.53 13.68
CA LEU A 369 -29.52 -2.25 13.38
C LEU A 369 -30.45 -3.06 14.29
N VAL A 370 -30.10 -4.32 14.58
CA VAL A 370 -30.88 -5.19 15.48
C VAL A 370 -30.75 -4.76 16.95
N SER A 371 -29.58 -4.28 17.38
CA SER A 371 -29.38 -3.71 18.73
C SER A 371 -30.24 -2.47 19.00
N ASN A 372 -30.38 -1.57 18.01
CA ASN A 372 -31.26 -0.40 18.11
C ASN A 372 -32.75 -0.77 18.04
N ALA A 373 -33.11 -1.86 17.35
CA ALA A 373 -34.47 -2.38 17.33
C ALA A 373 -34.87 -3.10 18.64
N ILE A 374 -33.91 -3.66 19.38
CA ILE A 374 -34.16 -4.39 20.63
C ILE A 374 -34.03 -3.49 21.88
N SER A 375 -33.29 -2.39 21.82
CA SER A 375 -33.15 -1.42 22.93
C SER A 375 -34.23 -0.32 22.95
N GLY A 376 -35.06 -0.23 21.92
CA GLY A 376 -36.14 0.75 21.77
C GLY A 376 -37.48 0.38 22.42
N ASN A 377 -37.48 -0.34 23.54
CA ASN A 377 -38.67 -0.60 24.36
C ASN A 377 -38.27 -0.70 25.85
N ARG A 378 -38.06 0.46 26.48
CA ARG A 378 -38.24 0.64 27.93
C ARG A 378 -38.81 2.01 28.21
#